data_AF-A0A497QXA8-F1
#
_entry.id   AF-A0A497QXA8-F1
#
_cell.length_a   1.000
_cell.length_b   1.000
_cell.length_c   1.000
_cell.angle_alpha   90.00
_cell.angle_beta   90.00
_cell.angle_gamma   90.00
#
_symmetry.space_group_name_H-M   'P 1'
#
loop_
_entity.id
_entity.type
_entity.pdbx_description
1 polymer ?
#
loop_
_entity_poly.entity_id
_entity_poly.type
_entity_poly.pdbx_seq_one_letter_code
_entity_poly.pdbx_strand_id
1 'polypeptide(L)'
;MNSKEELIKFMKAQIQIENQIVDSLNNALIGVKNPPVRGVLKGISLDSVKHAEMYASAVELLTGVSQALSQETLDKQKAVVERHIQMEAELIQKINQALPSVENDKVRLLLNAILEDEKRHHQLLKMVLEILVRGETITEDDWWDILWKNVPFHGAPGG
;
A
#
# COMPACT_ATOMS: atom_id res chain seq x y z
N MET A 1 7.72 3.30 32.82
CA MET A 1 8.38 3.17 31.50
C MET A 1 7.30 3.38 30.47
N ASN A 2 7.49 4.33 29.56
CA ASN A 2 6.41 4.88 28.74
C ASN A 2 6.25 4.05 27.46
N SER A 3 5.18 3.26 27.35
CA SER A 3 4.93 2.31 26.25
C SER A 3 4.96 2.96 24.86
N LYS A 4 4.61 4.25 24.78
CA LYS A 4 4.59 5.02 23.53
C LYS A 4 5.99 5.28 22.96
N GLU A 5 6.96 5.65 23.79
CA GLU A 5 8.34 5.91 23.35
C GLU A 5 9.03 4.63 22.87
N GLU A 6 8.79 3.52 23.58
CA GLU A 6 9.30 2.19 23.19
C GLU A 6 8.69 1.74 21.87
N LEU A 7 7.39 1.96 21.66
CA LEU A 7 6.70 1.66 20.40
C LEU A 7 7.26 2.48 19.22
N ILE A 8 7.46 3.79 19.41
CA ILE A 8 8.07 4.66 18.39
C ILE A 8 9.48 4.19 18.05
N LYS A 9 10.28 3.84 19.07
CA LYS A 9 11.64 3.31 18.87
C LYS A 9 11.62 1.99 18.10
N PHE A 10 10.68 1.10 18.41
CA PHE A 10 10.49 -0.15 17.70
C PHE A 10 10.16 0.08 16.22
N MET A 11 9.17 0.94 15.91
CA MET A 11 8.79 1.26 14.52
C MET A 11 9.96 1.86 13.73
N LYS A 12 10.71 2.80 14.33
CA LYS A 12 11.91 3.38 13.71
C LYS A 12 12.98 2.32 13.41
N ALA A 13 13.14 1.32 14.26
CA ALA A 13 14.05 0.21 14.01
C ALA A 13 13.57 -0.68 12.85
N GLN A 14 12.26 -0.91 12.73
CA GLN A 14 11.70 -1.67 11.60
C GLN A 14 11.94 -0.96 10.26
N ILE A 15 11.80 0.37 10.20
CA ILE A 15 12.12 1.15 8.99
C ILE A 15 13.57 0.88 8.53
N GLN A 16 14.53 0.83 9.46
CA GLN A 16 15.92 0.56 9.12
C GLN A 16 16.11 -0.86 8.58
N ILE A 17 15.44 -1.84 9.16
CA ILE A 17 15.49 -3.24 8.70
C ILE A 17 14.90 -3.37 7.30
N GLU A 18 13.72 -2.78 7.05
CA GLU A 18 13.07 -2.82 5.74
C GLU A 18 13.94 -2.16 4.67
N ASN A 19 14.57 -1.02 4.96
CA ASN A 19 15.51 -0.37 4.04
C ASN A 19 16.75 -1.24 3.74
N GLN A 20 17.28 -1.95 4.74
CA GLN A 20 18.38 -2.90 4.52
C GLN A 20 17.96 -4.07 3.61
N ILE A 21 16.72 -4.55 3.74
CA ILE A 21 16.17 -5.58 2.85
C ILE A 21 16.06 -5.05 1.42
N VAL A 22 15.54 -3.83 1.24
CA VAL A 22 15.45 -3.16 -0.07
C VAL A 22 16.82 -3.05 -0.74
N ASP A 23 17.83 -2.57 -0.02
CA ASP A 23 19.18 -2.42 -0.53
C ASP A 23 19.81 -3.77 -0.91
N SER A 24 19.65 -4.78 -0.05
CA SER A 24 20.16 -6.13 -0.31
C SER A 24 19.55 -6.74 -1.57
N LEU A 25 18.22 -6.65 -1.71
CA LEU A 25 17.49 -7.19 -2.85
C LEU A 25 17.81 -6.42 -4.14
N ASN A 26 17.87 -5.09 -4.11
CA ASN A 26 18.24 -4.28 -5.28
C ASN A 26 19.64 -4.62 -5.79
N ASN A 27 20.61 -4.84 -4.88
CA ASN A 27 21.96 -5.27 -5.26
C ASN A 27 21.97 -6.70 -5.83
N ALA A 28 21.26 -7.64 -5.20
CA ALA A 28 21.17 -9.02 -5.67
C ALA A 28 20.55 -9.10 -7.08
N LEU A 29 19.55 -8.26 -7.37
CA LEU A 29 18.84 -8.24 -8.65
C LEU A 29 19.75 -7.91 -9.86
N ILE A 30 20.92 -7.26 -9.67
CA ILE A 30 21.85 -6.95 -10.77
C ILE A 30 22.32 -8.24 -11.48
N GLY A 31 22.52 -9.33 -10.74
CA GLY A 31 23.00 -10.61 -11.27
C GLY A 31 21.90 -11.59 -11.71
N VAL A 32 20.63 -11.32 -11.37
CA VAL A 32 19.54 -12.29 -11.60
C VAL A 32 19.00 -12.16 -13.02
N LYS A 33 19.35 -13.14 -13.86
CA LYS A 33 18.89 -13.23 -15.26
C LYS A 33 17.56 -13.97 -15.44
N ASN A 34 17.19 -14.84 -14.49
CA ASN A 34 15.94 -15.62 -14.57
C ASN A 34 14.73 -14.69 -14.27
N PRO A 35 13.82 -14.46 -15.24
CA PRO A 35 12.75 -13.46 -15.06
C PRO A 35 11.76 -13.78 -13.93
N PRO A 36 11.29 -15.03 -13.74
CA PRO A 36 10.47 -15.38 -12.57
C PRO A 36 11.14 -15.07 -11.23
N VAL A 37 12.40 -15.49 -11.05
CA VAL A 37 13.15 -15.23 -9.80
C VAL A 37 13.32 -13.72 -9.60
N ARG A 38 13.64 -12.99 -10.67
CA ARG A 38 13.75 -11.53 -10.64
C ARG A 38 12.44 -10.87 -10.22
N GLY A 39 11.31 -11.34 -10.75
CA GLY A 39 9.99 -10.83 -10.43
C GLY A 39 9.64 -11.00 -8.96
N VAL A 40 9.84 -12.20 -8.41
CA VAL A 40 9.58 -12.48 -6.99
C VAL A 40 10.45 -11.62 -6.07
N LEU A 41 11.76 -11.57 -6.30
CA LEU A 41 12.68 -10.78 -5.48
C LEU A 41 12.39 -9.28 -5.58
N LYS A 42 11.98 -8.79 -6.76
CA LYS A 42 11.57 -7.39 -6.91
C LYS A 42 10.26 -7.10 -6.19
N GLY A 43 9.30 -8.01 -6.23
CA GLY A 43 8.04 -7.90 -5.47
C GLY A 43 8.30 -7.74 -3.97
N ILE A 44 9.12 -8.63 -3.38
CA ILE A 44 9.50 -8.54 -1.96
C ILE A 44 10.17 -7.19 -1.64
N SER A 45 11.03 -6.70 -2.53
CA SER A 45 11.65 -5.38 -2.34
C SER A 45 10.61 -4.25 -2.36
N LEU A 46 9.57 -4.32 -3.18
CA LEU A 46 8.50 -3.32 -3.22
C LEU A 46 7.63 -3.40 -1.96
N ASP A 47 7.37 -4.61 -1.44
CA ASP A 47 6.66 -4.80 -0.17
C ASP A 47 7.45 -4.21 1.01
N SER A 48 8.77 -4.41 1.07
CA SER A 48 9.61 -3.78 2.09
C SER A 48 9.58 -2.24 2.02
N VAL A 49 9.55 -1.66 0.81
CA VAL A 49 9.34 -0.20 0.66
C VAL A 49 7.99 0.19 1.24
N LYS A 50 6.91 -0.54 0.89
CA LYS A 50 5.56 -0.28 1.44
C LYS A 50 5.57 -0.33 2.97
N HIS A 51 6.20 -1.35 3.57
CA HIS A 51 6.26 -1.49 5.03
C HIS A 51 6.99 -0.33 5.70
N ALA A 52 8.13 0.10 5.14
CA ALA A 52 8.89 1.23 5.66
C ALA A 52 8.04 2.52 5.69
N GLU A 53 7.29 2.79 4.62
CA GLU A 53 6.38 3.95 4.53
C GLU A 53 5.22 3.84 5.53
N MET A 54 4.69 2.64 5.77
CA MET A 54 3.65 2.40 6.77
C MET A 54 4.15 2.63 8.19
N TYR A 55 5.34 2.14 8.54
CA TYR A 55 5.96 2.41 9.84
C TYR A 55 6.27 3.90 10.02
N ALA A 56 6.73 4.59 8.97
CA ALA A 56 6.96 6.02 9.01
C ALA A 56 5.65 6.79 9.27
N SER A 57 4.59 6.45 8.54
CA SER A 57 3.26 7.05 8.72
C SER A 57 2.71 6.83 10.14
N ALA A 58 2.89 5.62 10.69
CA ALA A 58 2.51 5.31 12.07
C ALA A 58 3.32 6.13 13.09
N VAL A 59 4.63 6.33 12.86
CA VAL A 59 5.45 7.20 13.72
C VAL A 59 4.96 8.65 13.68
N GLU A 60 4.63 9.18 12.50
CA GLU A 60 4.09 10.53 12.35
C GLU A 60 2.76 10.68 13.10
N LEU A 61 1.81 9.73 12.96
CA LEU A 61 0.55 9.76 13.70
C LEU A 61 0.74 9.62 15.22
N LEU A 62 1.76 8.87 15.67
CA LEU A 62 2.06 8.74 17.10
C LEU A 62 2.76 9.98 17.66
N THR A 63 3.48 10.76 16.85
CA THR A 63 4.36 11.84 17.35
C THR A 63 3.90 13.25 16.98
N GLY A 64 3.08 13.38 15.94
CA GLY A 64 2.68 14.64 15.35
C GLY A 64 1.43 15.25 15.97
N VAL A 65 1.22 16.52 15.61
CA VAL A 65 -0.08 17.20 15.63
C VAL A 65 -0.45 17.35 14.16
N SER A 66 -1.61 16.84 13.74
CA SER A 66 -2.05 16.91 12.34
C SER A 66 -1.88 18.33 11.77
N GLN A 67 -1.09 18.46 10.69
CA GLN A 67 -0.96 19.75 10.00
C GLN A 67 -2.23 20.00 9.19
N ALA A 68 -2.87 21.14 9.45
CA ALA A 68 -3.97 21.60 8.60
C ALA A 68 -3.45 21.78 7.16
N LEU A 69 -4.02 21.00 6.22
CA LEU A 69 -3.69 21.11 4.81
C LEU A 69 -4.42 22.32 4.20
N SER A 70 -3.73 23.09 3.36
CA SER A 70 -4.40 24.13 2.57
C SER A 70 -5.40 23.50 1.59
N GLN A 71 -6.47 24.23 1.25
CA GLN A 71 -7.46 23.77 0.26
C GLN A 71 -6.81 23.37 -1.07
N GLU A 72 -5.82 24.14 -1.54
CA GLU A 72 -5.07 23.83 -2.75
C GLU A 72 -4.34 22.47 -2.66
N THR A 73 -3.76 22.15 -1.49
CA THR A 73 -3.08 20.87 -1.27
C THR A 73 -4.08 19.72 -1.25
N LEU A 74 -5.22 19.90 -0.58
CA LEU A 74 -6.31 18.90 -0.56
C LEU A 74 -6.83 18.62 -1.97
N ASP A 75 -7.04 19.65 -2.79
CA ASP A 75 -7.55 19.49 -4.15
C ASP A 75 -6.56 18.75 -5.06
N LYS A 76 -5.26 19.03 -4.93
CA LYS A 76 -4.21 18.26 -5.63
C LYS A 76 -4.20 16.79 -5.21
N GLN A 77 -4.32 16.51 -3.92
CA GLN A 77 -4.37 15.14 -3.41
C GLN A 77 -5.61 14.39 -3.92
N LYS A 78 -6.79 15.03 -3.89
CA LYS A 78 -8.03 14.47 -4.45
C LYS A 78 -7.87 14.12 -5.93
N ALA A 79 -7.34 15.04 -6.73
CA ALA A 79 -7.15 14.81 -8.16
C ALA A 79 -6.22 13.61 -8.46
N VAL A 80 -5.18 13.42 -7.65
CA VAL A 80 -4.30 12.23 -7.75
C VAL A 80 -5.08 10.96 -7.42
N VAL A 81 -5.84 10.95 -6.33
CA VAL A 81 -6.61 9.76 -5.89
C VAL A 81 -7.70 9.41 -6.91
N GLU A 82 -8.49 10.39 -7.37
CA GLU A 82 -9.54 10.20 -8.37
C GLU A 82 -8.99 9.62 -9.68
N ARG A 83 -7.85 10.14 -10.14
CA ARG A 83 -7.18 9.61 -11.33
C ARG A 83 -6.83 8.13 -11.16
N HIS A 84 -6.29 7.74 -10.01
CA HIS A 84 -5.93 6.34 -9.77
C HIS A 84 -7.17 5.45 -9.61
N ILE A 85 -8.26 5.93 -8.99
CA ILE A 85 -9.54 5.21 -8.95
C ILE A 85 -10.01 4.86 -10.37
N GLN A 86 -9.92 5.80 -11.30
CA GLN A 86 -10.25 5.55 -12.70
C GLN A 86 -9.30 4.54 -13.36
N MET A 87 -8.00 4.68 -13.16
CA MET A 87 -7.01 3.76 -13.71
C MET A 87 -7.23 2.32 -13.22
N GLU A 88 -7.50 2.14 -11.93
CA GLU A 88 -7.80 0.82 -11.36
C GLU A 88 -9.09 0.23 -11.93
N ALA A 89 -10.15 1.04 -12.08
CA ALA A 89 -11.41 0.58 -12.67
C ALA A 89 -11.22 0.10 -14.12
N GLU A 90 -10.44 0.84 -14.91
CA GLU A 90 -10.11 0.45 -16.29
C GLU A 90 -9.29 -0.84 -16.35
N LEU A 91 -8.33 -1.01 -15.43
CA LEU A 91 -7.51 -2.22 -15.34
C LEU A 91 -8.35 -3.44 -14.96
N ILE A 92 -9.18 -3.31 -13.92
CA ILE A 92 -10.14 -4.34 -13.47
C ILE A 92 -11.03 -4.77 -14.65
N GLN A 93 -11.56 -3.82 -15.41
CA GLN A 93 -12.39 -4.13 -16.57
C GLN A 93 -11.62 -4.91 -17.64
N LYS A 94 -10.40 -4.46 -17.98
CA LYS A 94 -9.54 -5.13 -18.99
C LYS A 94 -9.21 -6.56 -18.58
N ILE A 95 -8.85 -6.79 -17.32
CA ILE A 95 -8.54 -8.14 -16.82
C ILE A 95 -9.79 -9.03 -16.87
N ASN A 96 -10.95 -8.54 -16.43
CA ASN A 96 -12.21 -9.29 -16.50
C ASN A 96 -12.60 -9.69 -17.93
N GLN A 97 -12.35 -8.82 -18.92
CA GLN A 97 -12.63 -9.11 -20.33
C GLN A 97 -11.64 -10.13 -20.92
N ALA A 98 -10.38 -10.11 -20.49
CA ALA A 98 -9.35 -11.03 -20.97
C ALA A 98 -9.43 -12.42 -20.31
N LEU A 99 -9.78 -12.49 -19.03
CA LEU A 99 -9.77 -13.74 -18.24
C LEU A 99 -10.46 -14.95 -18.92
N PRO A 100 -11.65 -14.81 -19.56
CA PRO A 100 -12.33 -15.94 -20.21
C PRO A 100 -11.57 -16.54 -21.40
N SER A 101 -10.71 -15.76 -22.07
CA SER A 101 -9.95 -16.23 -23.24
C SER A 101 -8.57 -16.79 -22.89
N VAL A 102 -8.16 -16.73 -21.61
CA VAL A 102 -6.87 -17.25 -21.16
C VAL A 102 -6.95 -18.77 -21.01
N GLU A 103 -6.30 -19.50 -21.90
CA GLU A 103 -6.23 -20.98 -21.84
C GLU A 103 -5.26 -21.49 -20.77
N ASN A 104 -4.16 -20.75 -20.51
CA ASN A 104 -3.13 -21.18 -19.56
C ASN A 104 -3.58 -21.00 -18.11
N ASP A 105 -3.77 -22.10 -17.38
CA ASP A 105 -4.25 -22.10 -16.00
C ASP A 105 -3.36 -21.28 -15.04
N LYS A 106 -2.03 -21.32 -15.21
CA LYS A 106 -1.09 -20.55 -14.36
C LYS A 106 -1.23 -19.05 -14.60
N VAL A 107 -1.39 -18.64 -15.86
CA VAL A 107 -1.65 -17.24 -16.22
C VAL A 107 -3.02 -16.81 -15.71
N ARG A 108 -4.03 -17.69 -15.76
CA ARG A 108 -5.36 -17.40 -15.21
C ARG A 108 -5.30 -17.18 -13.69
N LEU A 109 -4.58 -18.03 -12.95
CA LEU A 109 -4.36 -17.86 -11.52
C LEU A 109 -3.64 -16.53 -11.20
N LEU A 110 -2.60 -16.20 -11.97
CA LEU A 110 -1.88 -14.94 -11.83
C LEU A 110 -2.79 -13.72 -12.05
N LEU A 111 -3.57 -13.71 -13.13
CA LEU A 111 -4.49 -12.61 -13.44
C LEU A 111 -5.61 -12.48 -12.41
N ASN A 112 -6.11 -13.58 -11.86
CA ASN A 112 -7.06 -13.54 -10.75
C ASN A 112 -6.44 -12.93 -9.48
N ALA A 113 -5.20 -13.30 -9.14
CA ALA A 113 -4.51 -12.72 -7.98
C ALA A 113 -4.31 -11.20 -8.14
N ILE A 114 -3.89 -10.75 -9.34
CA ILE A 114 -3.78 -9.32 -9.66
C ILE A 114 -5.15 -8.64 -9.59
N LEU A 115 -6.19 -9.23 -10.18
CA LEU A 115 -7.54 -8.68 -10.15
C LEU A 115 -8.06 -8.46 -8.73
N GLU A 116 -7.82 -9.40 -7.81
CA GLU A 116 -8.21 -9.25 -6.41
C GLU A 116 -7.37 -8.20 -5.66
N ASP A 117 -6.13 -7.96 -6.07
CA ASP A 117 -5.31 -6.85 -5.56
C ASP A 117 -5.85 -5.50 -6.04
N GLU A 118 -6.11 -5.34 -7.34
CA GLU A 118 -6.63 -4.07 -7.88
C GLU A 118 -8.01 -3.72 -7.35
N LYS A 119 -8.88 -4.71 -7.10
CA LYS A 119 -10.17 -4.47 -6.42
C LYS A 119 -9.97 -3.92 -5.01
N ARG A 120 -8.98 -4.44 -4.27
CA ARG A 120 -8.63 -3.95 -2.93
C ARG A 120 -8.05 -2.53 -3.00
N HIS A 121 -7.12 -2.28 -3.93
CA HIS A 121 -6.57 -0.95 -4.18
C HIS A 121 -7.65 0.07 -4.53
N HIS A 122 -8.55 -0.28 -5.45
CA HIS A 122 -9.65 0.57 -5.85
C HIS A 122 -10.57 0.94 -4.67
N GLN A 123 -10.89 -0.03 -3.80
CA GLN A 123 -11.68 0.23 -2.60
C GLN A 123 -10.93 1.08 -1.57
N LEU A 124 -9.61 0.86 -1.41
CA LEU A 124 -8.76 1.67 -0.54
C LEU A 124 -8.72 3.13 -0.99
N LEU A 125 -8.50 3.37 -2.28
CA LEU A 125 -8.46 4.72 -2.85
C LEU A 125 -9.81 5.45 -2.68
N LYS A 126 -10.94 4.75 -2.79
CA LYS A 126 -12.27 5.33 -2.49
C LYS A 126 -12.38 5.81 -1.04
N MET A 127 -11.91 5.03 -0.08
CA MET A 127 -11.89 5.44 1.33
C MET A 127 -10.96 6.65 1.57
N VAL A 128 -9.79 6.67 0.92
CA VAL A 128 -8.89 7.83 0.96
C VAL A 128 -9.60 9.07 0.42
N LEU A 129 -10.30 8.96 -0.71
CA LEU A 129 -11.05 10.07 -1.29
C LEU A 129 -12.15 10.57 -0.35
N GLU A 130 -12.92 9.67 0.28
CA GLU A 130 -13.95 10.02 1.25
C GLU A 130 -13.38 10.85 2.41
N ILE A 131 -12.21 10.48 2.92
CA ILE A 131 -11.52 11.22 3.99
C ILE A 131 -11.03 12.57 3.47
N LEU A 132 -10.38 12.64 2.31
CA LEU A 132 -9.95 13.91 1.73
C LEU A 132 -11.12 14.88 1.44
N VAL A 133 -12.31 14.38 1.13
CA VAL A 133 -13.52 15.19 0.93
C VAL A 133 -14.01 15.82 2.23
N ARG A 134 -13.79 15.19 3.40
CA ARG A 134 -14.13 15.75 4.72
C ARG A 134 -13.30 16.98 5.11
N GLY A 135 -12.15 17.19 4.44
CA GLY A 135 -11.35 18.41 4.54
C GLY A 135 -10.95 18.76 5.98
N GLU A 136 -11.44 19.89 6.50
CA GLU A 136 -11.11 20.39 7.85
C GLU A 136 -11.61 19.47 8.99
N THR A 137 -12.47 18.49 8.70
CA THR A 137 -13.03 17.56 9.71
C THR A 137 -12.29 16.22 9.80
N ILE A 138 -11.15 16.08 9.11
CA ILE A 138 -10.32 14.87 9.15
C ILE A 138 -9.65 14.71 10.52
N THR A 139 -9.78 13.53 11.12
CA THR A 139 -9.16 13.18 12.41
C THR A 139 -7.95 12.27 12.23
N GLU A 140 -7.13 12.11 13.28
CA GLU A 140 -6.03 11.13 13.31
C GLU A 140 -6.57 9.69 13.25
N ASP A 141 -7.73 9.43 13.85
CA ASP A 141 -8.38 8.12 13.83
C ASP A 141 -8.81 7.72 12.40
N ASP A 142 -9.27 8.68 11.59
CA ASP A 142 -9.57 8.44 10.17
C ASP A 142 -8.32 7.95 9.40
N TRP A 143 -7.13 8.46 9.73
CA TRP A 143 -5.88 8.04 9.12
C TRP A 143 -5.41 6.66 9.63
N TRP A 144 -5.62 6.36 10.91
CA TRP A 144 -5.35 5.03 11.47
C TRP A 144 -6.21 3.95 10.81
N ASP A 145 -7.49 4.24 10.55
CA ASP A 145 -8.39 3.32 9.87
C ASP A 145 -7.93 2.97 8.45
N ILE A 146 -7.42 3.95 7.69
CA ILE A 146 -6.84 3.70 6.35
C ILE A 146 -5.57 2.87 6.48
N LEU A 147 -4.63 3.28 7.34
CA LEU A 147 -3.35 2.60 7.49
C LEU A 147 -3.55 1.13 7.91
N TRP A 148 -4.49 0.88 8.83
CA TRP A 148 -4.84 -0.46 9.27
C TRP A 148 -5.41 -1.28 8.11
N LYS A 149 -6.41 -0.77 7.38
CA LYS A 149 -7.01 -1.49 6.23
C LYS A 149 -6.04 -1.84 5.10
N ASN A 150 -4.87 -1.21 5.05
CA ASN A 150 -3.81 -1.49 4.09
C ASN A 150 -2.75 -2.51 4.58
N VAL A 151 -2.84 -2.96 5.84
CA VAL A 151 -1.98 -4.03 6.37
C VAL A 151 -2.36 -5.36 5.70
N PRO A 152 -1.41 -6.04 5.03
CA PRO A 152 -1.65 -7.37 4.47
C PRO A 152 -2.08 -8.35 5.58
N PHE A 153 -3.10 -9.17 5.33
CA PHE A 153 -3.74 -10.07 6.30
C PHE A 153 -4.48 -9.36 7.44
N HIS A 154 -5.62 -8.76 7.10
CA HIS A 154 -6.77 -8.86 8.00
C HIS A 154 -7.16 -10.31 8.05
N GLY A 155 -6.74 -11.01 9.11
CA GLY A 155 -7.06 -12.41 9.30
C GLY A 155 -8.55 -12.65 9.07
N ALA A 156 -8.86 -13.74 8.37
CA ALA A 156 -10.08 -14.43 8.72
C ALA A 156 -10.05 -14.63 10.25
N PRO A 157 -11.13 -14.33 10.99
CA PRO A 157 -11.21 -14.77 12.37
C PRO A 157 -11.24 -16.31 12.34
N GLY A 158 -10.13 -16.94 12.69
CA GLY A 158 -9.97 -18.38 12.57
C GLY A 158 -8.51 -18.82 12.73
N GLY A 159 -8.06 -18.84 13.99
CA GLY A 159 -6.78 -19.36 14.44
C GLY A 159 -6.61 -19.09 15.92
#